data_AF-G4Z784-F1
#
_entry.id   AF-G4Z784-F1
#
_cell.length_a   1.000
_cell.length_b   1.000
_cell.length_c   1.000
_cell.angle_alpha   90.00
_cell.angle_beta   90.00
_cell.angle_gamma   90.00
#
_symmetry.space_group_name_H-M   'P 1'
#
loop_
_entity.id
_entity.type
_entity.pdbx_description
1 polymer ?
#
loop_
_entity_poly.entity_id
_entity_poly.type
_entity_poly.pdbx_seq_one_letter_code
_entity_poly.pdbx_strand_id
1 'polypeptide(L)' 'VSAEMKEELDKLGFAVNVTHFKWDHIILPGLRQYWKMHGHVDVPQAFVVPAGDEAWPKLGLPAGHPKK' A
#
# COMPACT_ATOMS: atom_id res chain seq x y z
N VAL A 1 17.38 -12.72 -16.04
CA VAL A 1 17.62 -11.28 -15.76
C VAL A 1 18.99 -11.18 -15.12
N SER A 2 19.95 -10.53 -15.79
CA SER A 2 21.29 -10.29 -15.23
C SER A 2 21.22 -9.28 -14.07
N ALA A 3 22.29 -9.16 -13.29
CA ALA A 3 22.38 -8.17 -12.21
C ALA A 3 22.20 -6.73 -12.75
N GLU A 4 22.86 -6.41 -13.86
CA GLU A 4 22.73 -5.12 -14.54
C GLU A 4 21.29 -4.81 -14.95
N MET A 5 20.55 -5.81 -15.47
CA MET A 5 19.16 -5.60 -15.87
C MET A 5 18.23 -5.36 -14.67
N LYS A 6 18.55 -5.88 -13.48
CA LYS A 6 17.80 -5.56 -12.25
C LYS A 6 18.09 -4.14 -11.77
N GLU A 7 19.33 -3.70 -11.87
CA GLU A 7 19.77 -2.36 -11.47
C GLU A 7 19.15 -1.27 -12.35
N GLU A 8 19.05 -1.52 -13.66
CA GLU A 8 18.36 -0.60 -14.57
C GLU A 8 16.85 -0.54 -14.32
N LEU A 9 16.21 -1.66 -13.97
CA LEU A 9 14.80 -1.66 -13.57
C LEU A 9 14.58 -0.85 -12.28
N ASP A 10 15.49 -0.96 -11.31
CA ASP A 10 15.44 -0.19 -10.07
C ASP A 10 15.57 1.32 -10.33
N LYS A 11 16.53 1.74 -11.16
CA LYS A 11 16.72 3.14 -11.58
C LYS A 11 15.49 3.71 -12.30
N LEU A 12 14.78 2.89 -13.07
CA LEU A 12 13.56 3.28 -13.77
C LEU A 12 12.31 3.28 -12.85
N GLY A 13 12.46 2.94 -11.58
CA GLY A 13 11.37 2.89 -10.61
C GLY A 13 10.44 1.69 -10.80
N PHE A 14 10.87 0.66 -11.54
CA PHE A 14 10.14 -0.59 -11.62
C PHE A 14 10.30 -1.37 -10.32
N ALA A 15 9.18 -1.64 -9.65
CA ALA A 15 9.16 -2.52 -8.50
C ALA A 15 9.61 -3.93 -8.90
N VAL A 16 10.89 -4.24 -8.67
CA VAL A 16 11.48 -5.58 -8.86
C VAL A 16 10.72 -6.63 -8.03
N ASN A 17 10.14 -6.19 -6.91
CA ASN A 17 9.25 -6.98 -6.08
C ASN A 17 7.99 -6.18 -5.74
N VAL A 18 6.91 -6.45 -6.46
CA VAL A 18 5.59 -5.83 -6.25
C VAL A 18 5.08 -6.04 -4.82
N THR A 19 5.39 -7.17 -4.19
CA THR A 19 4.99 -7.44 -2.80
C THR A 19 5.71 -6.52 -1.83
N HIS A 20 7.03 -6.34 -2.00
CA HIS A 20 7.82 -5.42 -1.16
C HIS A 20 7.34 -3.98 -1.34
N PHE A 21 7.12 -3.57 -2.59
CA PHE A 21 6.57 -2.24 -2.90
C PHE A 21 5.20 -2.02 -2.25
N LYS A 22 4.28 -2.98 -2.35
CA LYS A 22 2.97 -2.89 -1.68
C LYS A 22 3.11 -2.78 -0.17
N TRP A 23 4.06 -3.50 0.42
CA TRP A 23 4.31 -3.42 1.85
C TRP A 23 4.75 -1.99 2.22
N ASP A 24 5.83 -1.50 1.63
CA ASP A 24 6.43 -0.22 2.01
C ASP A 24 5.55 1.00 1.70
N HIS A 25 4.84 0.97 0.58
CA HIS A 25 4.10 2.13 0.07
C HIS A 25 2.60 2.11 0.38
N ILE A 26 2.02 0.94 0.72
CA ILE A 26 0.57 0.83 0.92
C ILE A 26 0.25 0.26 2.30
N ILE A 27 0.70 -0.95 2.60
CA ILE A 27 0.25 -1.63 3.83
C ILE A 27 0.89 -0.97 5.06
N LEU A 28 2.20 -0.65 5.05
CA LEU A 28 2.89 -0.07 6.22
C LEU A 28 2.37 1.34 6.56
N PRO A 29 2.23 2.27 5.59
CA PRO A 29 1.63 3.58 5.86
C PRO A 29 0.17 3.46 6.33
N GLY A 30 -0.62 2.55 5.76
CA GLY A 30 -2.01 2.32 6.17
C GLY A 30 -2.11 1.82 7.62
N LEU A 31 -1.27 0.87 8.03
CA LEU A 31 -1.24 0.40 9.42
C LEU A 31 -0.79 1.48 10.39
N ARG A 32 0.16 2.35 10.02
CA ARG A 32 0.55 3.50 10.84
C ARG A 32 -0.62 4.46 11.03
N GLN A 33 -1.39 4.72 9.97
CA GLN A 33 -2.57 5.58 10.06
C GLN A 33 -3.67 4.95 10.91
N TYR A 34 -3.93 3.66 10.74
CA TYR A 34 -4.86 2.90 11.58
C TYR A 34 -4.46 2.95 13.06
N TRP A 35 -3.18 2.70 13.36
CA TRP A 35 -2.64 2.75 14.72
C TRP A 35 -2.81 4.12 15.38
N LYS A 36 -2.62 5.22 14.63
CA LYS A 36 -2.84 6.57 15.18
C LYS A 36 -4.28 6.82 15.65
N MET A 37 -5.27 6.20 14.99
CA MET A 37 -6.68 6.39 15.34
C MET A 37 -7.18 5.39 16.38
N HIS A 38 -6.66 4.15 16.36
CA HIS A 38 -7.19 3.04 17.17
C HIS A 38 -6.24 2.55 18.27
N GLY A 39 -4.95 2.90 18.23
CA GLY A 39 -3.93 2.49 19.21
C GLY A 39 -3.41 1.06 19.04
N HIS A 40 -3.89 0.31 18.05
CA HIS A 40 -3.43 -1.04 17.69
C HIS A 40 -3.42 -1.24 16.18
N VAL A 41 -2.90 -2.38 15.70
CA VAL A 41 -2.83 -2.72 14.26
C VAL A 41 -3.67 -3.94 13.87
N ASP A 42 -4.50 -4.43 14.78
CA ASP A 42 -5.52 -5.44 14.47
C ASP A 42 -6.65 -4.80 13.65
N VAL A 43 -6.49 -4.79 12.32
CA VAL A 43 -7.42 -4.17 11.38
C VAL A 43 -8.50 -5.19 10.98
N PRO A 44 -9.79 -4.92 11.26
CA PRO A 44 -10.87 -5.79 10.81
C PRO A 44 -10.86 -5.93 9.28
N GLN A 45 -11.11 -7.15 8.77
CA GLN A 45 -11.18 -7.38 7.33
C GLN A 45 -12.24 -6.52 6.62
N ALA A 46 -13.30 -6.13 7.34
CA ALA A 46 -14.38 -5.28 6.83
C ALA A 46 -14.11 -3.78 6.97
N PHE A 47 -12.94 -3.37 7.48
CA PHE A 47 -12.59 -1.96 7.61
C PHE A 47 -12.47 -1.30 6.23
N VAL A 48 -13.13 -0.15 6.07
CA VAL A 48 -13.11 0.64 4.84
C VAL A 48 -12.39 1.96 5.12
N VAL A 49 -11.37 2.24 4.32
CA VAL A 49 -10.65 3.51 4.38
C VAL A 49 -11.60 4.65 3.97
N PRO A 50 -11.71 5.73 4.78
CA PRO A 50 -12.51 6.91 4.42
C PRO A 50 -12.11 7.49 3.07
N ALA A 51 -13.08 7.73 2.20
CA ALA A 51 -12.83 8.30 0.88
C ALA A 51 -12.33 9.75 0.99
N GLY A 52 -11.29 10.09 0.22
CA GLY A 52 -10.77 11.46 0.14
C GLY A 52 -9.83 11.86 1.28
N ASP A 53 -9.53 10.97 2.21
CA ASP A 53 -8.56 11.23 3.27
C ASP A 53 -7.13 11.02 2.75
N GLU A 54 -6.39 12.12 2.60
CA GLU A 54 -5.00 12.13 2.13
C GLU A 54 -4.01 11.49 3.11
N ALA A 55 -4.41 11.26 4.36
CA ALA A 55 -3.57 10.57 5.34
C ALA A 55 -3.45 9.06 5.06
N TRP A 56 -4.28 8.52 4.17
CA TRP A 56 -4.20 7.11 3.75
C TRP A 56 -3.44 6.96 2.44
N PRO A 57 -2.64 5.89 2.30
CA PRO A 57 -1.97 5.59 1.05
C PRO A 57 -2.99 5.30 -0.04
N LYS A 58 -2.79 5.90 -1.21
CA LYS A 58 -3.61 5.62 -2.39
C LYS A 58 -3.36 4.18 -2.82
N LEU A 59 -4.33 3.30 -2.55
CA LEU A 59 -4.38 1.99 -3.18
C LEU A 59 -4.47 2.22 -4.69
N GLY A 60 -3.44 1.87 -5.44
CA GLY A 60 -3.43 1.94 -6.92
C GLY A 60 -4.41 0.99 -7.61
N LEU A 61 -5.42 0.49 -6.89
CA LEU A 61 -6.53 -0.31 -7.36
C LEU A 61 -7.78 0.52 -7.15
N PRO A 62 -8.71 0.62 -8.11
CA PRO A 62 -9.95 1.37 -7.93
C PRO A 62 -10.59 0.87 -6.64
N ALA A 63 -10.64 1.78 -5.66
CA ALA A 63 -11.12 1.52 -4.32
C ALA A 63 -12.40 0.70 -4.42
N GLY A 64 -12.44 -0.39 -3.64
CA GLY A 64 -13.52 -1.36 -3.67
C GLY A 64 -14.86 -0.65 -3.78
N HIS A 65 -15.51 -0.81 -4.92
CA HIS A 65 -16.92 -0.50 -5.02
C HIS A 65 -17.62 -1.35 -3.95
N PRO A 66 -18.46 -0.75 -3.08
CA PRO A 66 -19.30 -1.53 -2.20
C PRO A 66 -20.13 -2.48 -3.07
N LYS A 67 -20.01 -3.79 -2.82
CA LYS A 67 -20.96 -4.76 -3.36
C LYS A 67 -22.31 -4.38 -2.76
N LYS A 68 -23.22 -3.97 -3.63
CA LYS A 68 -24.64 -3.75 -3.32
C LYS A 68 -25.24 -4.97 -2.63
#